data_AF-A0A932WWU7-F1
#
_entry.id   AF-A0A932WWU7-F1
#
_cell.length_a   1.000
_cell.length_b   1.000
_cell.length_c   1.000
_cell.angle_alpha   90.00
_cell.angle_beta   90.00
_cell.angle_gamma   90.00
#
_symmetry.space_group_name_H-M   'P 1'
#
loop_
_entity.id
_entity.type
_entity.pdbx_description
1 polymer ?
#
loop_
_entity_poly.entity_id
_entity_poly.type
_entity_poly.pdbx_seq_one_letter_code
_entity_poly.pdbx_strand_id
1 'polypeptide(L)'
;MSLSNYLSASSIGGIKALHDAKLQNNIDFKLVNTNSHISAIMSVVVGDADVAITTNSPLIQLTDESVKSKIRYFESGFDMPHLFTIANPKLSKEKIKAIKTALLKFEASPSGQLFFKDTGFQGYAEITKKDTDAMKPVLKETKGFLGIK
;
A
#
# COMPACT_ATOMS: atom_id res chain seq x y z
N MET A 1 0.18 4.67 -17.27
CA MET A 1 0.31 4.66 -15.80
C MET A 1 0.21 3.24 -15.28
N SER A 2 1.25 2.75 -14.60
CA SER A 2 1.30 1.39 -14.08
C SER A 2 0.77 1.29 -12.65
N LEU A 3 0.13 0.17 -12.35
CA LEU A 3 -0.43 -0.19 -11.05
C LEU A 3 0.24 -1.46 -10.53
N SER A 4 0.41 -1.58 -9.22
CA SER A 4 0.92 -2.83 -8.61
C SER A 4 -0.07 -3.98 -8.71
N ASN A 5 -1.37 -3.67 -8.67
CA ASN A 5 -2.52 -4.52 -8.98
C ASN A 5 -3.78 -3.63 -8.89
N TYR A 6 -4.77 -3.78 -9.77
CA TYR A 6 -6.09 -3.12 -9.66
C TYR A 6 -6.73 -3.21 -8.28
N LEU A 7 -6.54 -4.31 -7.56
CA LEU A 7 -7.12 -4.52 -6.23
C LEU A 7 -6.26 -4.01 -5.07
N SER A 8 -5.06 -3.50 -5.32
CA SER A 8 -4.23 -2.98 -4.22
C SER A 8 -4.83 -1.69 -3.66
N ALA A 9 -4.80 -1.54 -2.35
CA ALA A 9 -5.26 -0.32 -1.67
C ALA A 9 -4.60 0.95 -2.24
N SER A 10 -3.30 0.87 -2.54
CA SER A 10 -2.55 1.97 -3.16
C SER A 10 -3.05 2.34 -4.55
N SER A 11 -3.38 1.35 -5.40
CA SER A 11 -3.88 1.59 -6.76
C SER A 11 -5.27 2.19 -6.72
N ILE A 12 -6.16 1.69 -5.85
CA ILE A 12 -7.48 2.26 -5.67
C ILE A 12 -7.40 3.70 -5.14
N GLY A 13 -6.57 3.95 -4.12
CA GLY A 13 -6.33 5.29 -3.58
C GLY A 13 -5.75 6.25 -4.62
N GLY A 14 -4.77 5.81 -5.42
CA GLY A 14 -4.18 6.60 -6.49
C GLY A 14 -5.16 6.90 -7.62
N ILE A 15 -5.96 5.92 -8.06
CA ILE A 15 -7.02 6.13 -9.07
C ILE A 15 -8.06 7.13 -8.55
N LYS A 16 -8.45 7.02 -7.27
CA LYS A 16 -9.34 7.99 -6.64
C LYS A 16 -8.75 9.40 -6.67
N ALA A 17 -7.47 9.58 -6.34
CA ALA A 17 -6.82 10.89 -6.38
C ALA A 17 -6.85 11.50 -7.79
N LEU A 18 -6.66 10.67 -8.83
CA LEU A 18 -6.79 11.12 -10.23
C LEU A 18 -8.22 11.52 -10.58
N HIS A 19 -9.21 10.73 -10.15
CA HIS A 19 -10.63 11.05 -10.34
C HIS A 19 -11.02 12.36 -9.63
N ASP A 20 -10.54 12.57 -8.41
CA ASP A 20 -10.79 13.80 -7.65
C ASP A 20 -10.13 15.02 -8.35
N ALA A 21 -9.01 14.81 -9.04
CA ALA A 21 -8.37 15.77 -9.92
C ALA A 21 -9.05 15.91 -11.31
N LYS A 22 -10.19 15.23 -11.52
CA LYS A 22 -10.98 15.21 -12.78
C LYS A 22 -10.28 14.58 -13.98
N LEU A 23 -9.25 13.77 -13.75
CA LEU A 23 -8.57 13.01 -14.81
C LEU A 23 -9.34 11.72 -15.12
N GLN A 24 -9.40 11.36 -16.40
CA GLN A 24 -10.20 10.25 -16.90
C GLN A 24 -9.34 9.18 -17.56
N ASN A 25 -9.61 7.91 -17.22
CA ASN A 25 -8.96 6.76 -17.84
C ASN A 25 -9.36 6.64 -19.32
N ASN A 26 -8.40 6.28 -20.17
CA ASN A 26 -8.46 6.25 -21.64
C ASN A 26 -8.64 7.62 -22.32
N ILE A 27 -8.54 8.72 -21.57
CA ILE A 27 -8.53 10.09 -22.11
C ILE A 27 -7.24 10.79 -21.68
N ASP A 28 -7.06 11.00 -20.38
CA ASP A 28 -5.88 11.68 -19.82
C ASP A 28 -4.76 10.71 -19.45
N PHE A 29 -5.11 9.47 -19.12
CA PHE A 29 -4.14 8.42 -18.80
C PHE A 29 -4.68 7.05 -19.19
N LYS A 30 -3.79 6.07 -19.37
CA LYS A 30 -4.14 4.66 -19.53
C LYS A 30 -3.56 3.84 -18.40
N LEU A 31 -4.41 3.03 -17.75
CA LEU A 31 -3.99 2.10 -16.71
C LEU A 31 -3.34 0.86 -17.30
N VAL A 32 -2.20 0.47 -16.74
CA VAL A 32 -1.47 -0.77 -17.04
C VAL A 32 -1.34 -1.55 -15.75
N ASN A 33 -1.87 -2.77 -15.73
CA ASN A 33 -1.76 -3.64 -14.56
C ASN A 33 -0.43 -4.37 -14.56
N THR A 34 0.23 -4.39 -13.41
CA THR A 34 1.40 -5.23 -13.16
C THR A 34 1.10 -6.20 -12.02
N ASN A 35 2.09 -7.02 -11.64
CA ASN A 35 1.94 -8.04 -10.59
C ASN A 35 2.57 -7.65 -9.26
N SER A 36 3.24 -6.49 -9.17
CA SER A 36 3.86 -6.03 -7.93
C SER A 36 4.18 -4.53 -7.96
N HIS A 37 4.39 -3.94 -6.77
CA HIS A 37 4.85 -2.56 -6.66
C HIS A 37 6.19 -2.31 -7.37
N ILE A 38 7.12 -3.24 -7.25
CA ILE A 38 8.43 -3.14 -7.92
C ILE A 38 8.26 -3.22 -9.43
N SER A 39 7.40 -4.11 -9.94
CA SER A 39 7.11 -4.20 -11.38
C SER A 39 6.50 -2.90 -11.92
N ALA A 40 5.60 -2.26 -11.17
CA ALA A 40 5.05 -0.96 -11.54
C ALA A 40 6.12 0.14 -11.59
N ILE A 41 7.04 0.17 -10.62
CA ILE A 41 8.16 1.14 -10.64
C ILE A 41 9.09 0.86 -11.83
N MET A 42 9.44 -0.40 -12.06
CA MET A 42 10.34 -0.78 -13.14
C MET A 42 9.77 -0.45 -14.52
N SER A 43 8.45 -0.51 -14.72
CA SER A 43 7.85 -0.08 -15.99
C SER A 43 8.11 1.39 -16.29
N VAL A 44 8.26 2.24 -15.26
CA VAL A 44 8.66 3.65 -15.43
C VAL A 44 10.14 3.74 -15.78
N VAL A 45 10.97 2.98 -15.07
CA VAL A 45 12.44 2.96 -15.26
C VAL A 45 12.83 2.55 -16.68
N VAL A 46 12.11 1.61 -17.29
CA VAL A 46 12.37 1.12 -18.65
C VAL A 46 11.62 1.89 -19.74
N GLY A 47 10.69 2.78 -19.37
CA GLY A 47 9.93 3.62 -20.31
C GLY A 47 8.63 3.00 -20.84
N ASP A 48 8.16 1.88 -20.29
CA ASP A 48 6.88 1.25 -20.65
C ASP A 48 5.66 2.02 -20.10
N ALA A 49 5.85 2.83 -19.06
CA ALA A 49 4.82 3.71 -18.52
C ALA A 49 5.42 5.04 -18.04
N ASP A 50 4.69 6.14 -18.20
CA ASP A 50 5.18 7.46 -17.77
C ASP A 50 5.17 7.65 -16.24
N VAL A 51 4.26 6.96 -15.55
CA VAL A 51 4.00 7.10 -14.11
C VAL A 51 3.59 5.76 -13.51
N ALA A 52 3.94 5.51 -12.26
CA ALA A 52 3.50 4.37 -11.46
C ALA A 52 2.80 4.84 -10.18
N ILE A 53 1.74 4.12 -9.77
CA ILE A 53 1.18 4.25 -8.41
C ILE A 53 1.79 3.17 -7.53
N THR A 54 2.40 3.58 -6.41
CA THR A 54 3.03 2.69 -5.43
C THR A 54 2.90 3.25 -4.01
N THR A 55 3.48 2.58 -3.02
CA THR A 55 3.56 3.05 -1.63
C THR A 55 5.02 3.39 -1.25
N ASN A 56 5.21 3.93 -0.05
CA ASN A 56 6.54 4.32 0.44
C ASN A 56 7.45 3.11 0.70
N SER A 57 6.92 1.99 1.19
CA SER A 57 7.73 0.82 1.56
C SER A 57 8.52 0.24 0.38
N PRO A 58 7.94 0.01 -0.82
CA PRO A 58 8.69 -0.38 -2.00
C PRO A 58 9.79 0.61 -2.40
N LEU A 59 9.60 1.92 -2.20
CA LEU A 59 10.61 2.94 -2.51
C LEU A 59 11.80 2.87 -1.53
N ILE A 60 11.53 2.62 -0.25
CA ILE A 60 12.57 2.40 0.77
C ILE A 60 13.36 1.11 0.49
N GLN A 61 12.66 0.07 0.05
CA GLN A 61 13.24 -1.24 -0.24
C GLN A 61 14.05 -1.28 -1.54
N LEU A 62 13.85 -0.32 -2.45
CA LEU A 62 14.75 -0.16 -3.59
C LEU A 62 16.11 0.29 -3.07
N THR A 63 17.13 -0.55 -3.23
CA THR A 63 18.51 -0.24 -2.80
C THR A 63 19.44 0.09 -3.97
N ASP A 64 19.01 -0.16 -5.20
CA ASP A 64 19.78 0.11 -6.41
C ASP A 64 19.70 1.60 -6.80
N GLU A 65 20.81 2.32 -6.63
CA GLU A 65 20.93 3.76 -6.95
C GLU A 65 20.78 4.05 -8.46
N SER A 66 21.11 3.08 -9.33
CA SER A 66 20.91 3.23 -10.79
C SER A 66 19.43 3.23 -11.17
N VAL A 67 18.59 2.59 -10.35
CA VAL A 67 17.13 2.62 -10.48
C VAL A 67 16.57 3.89 -9.85
N LYS A 68 16.99 4.23 -8.63
CA LYS A 68 16.50 5.43 -7.93
C LYS A 68 16.74 6.72 -8.70
N SER A 69 17.92 6.88 -9.30
CA SER A 69 18.29 8.07 -10.07
C SER A 69 17.43 8.28 -11.33
N LYS A 70 16.71 7.26 -11.78
CA LYS A 70 15.82 7.31 -12.96
C LYS A 70 14.38 7.67 -12.62
N ILE A 71 14.01 7.77 -11.34
CA ILE A 71 12.64 8.03 -10.92
C ILE A 71 12.57 9.28 -10.03
N ARG A 72 11.41 9.93 -10.07
CA ARG A 72 11.02 10.97 -9.11
C ARG A 72 9.64 10.61 -8.58
N TYR A 73 9.40 10.87 -7.30
CA TYR A 73 8.13 10.56 -6.65
C TYR A 73 7.39 11.84 -6.26
N PHE A 74 6.06 11.77 -6.29
CA PHE A 74 5.16 12.81 -5.83
C PHE A 74 4.19 12.17 -4.84
N GLU A 75 4.01 12.79 -3.68
CA GLU A 75 3.03 12.32 -2.71
C GLU A 75 1.63 12.76 -3.14
N SER A 76 0.68 11.82 -3.14
CA SER A 76 -0.72 12.10 -3.50
C SER A 76 -1.52 12.74 -2.36
N GLY A 77 -0.94 12.88 -1.16
CA GLY A 77 -1.64 13.28 0.06
C GLY A 77 -2.66 12.26 0.57
N PHE A 78 -2.77 11.11 -0.11
CA PHE A 78 -3.66 10.03 0.28
C PHE A 78 -2.94 9.10 1.27
N ASP A 79 -3.46 9.01 2.48
CA ASP A 79 -2.95 8.15 3.55
C ASP A 79 -4.06 7.26 4.10
N MET A 80 -3.78 5.97 4.21
CA MET A 80 -4.68 5.01 4.85
C MET A 80 -3.90 3.79 5.39
N PRO A 81 -4.40 3.16 6.45
CA PRO A 81 -3.87 1.87 6.91
C PRO A 81 -4.05 0.82 5.81
N HIS A 82 -2.95 0.23 5.36
CA HIS A 82 -2.94 -0.67 4.20
C HIS A 82 -2.51 -2.10 4.55
N LEU A 83 -2.13 -2.37 5.80
CA LEU A 83 -1.77 -3.69 6.30
C LEU A 83 -2.49 -3.97 7.62
N PHE A 84 -3.19 -5.10 7.67
CA PHE A 84 -3.92 -5.55 8.86
C PHE A 84 -3.50 -6.97 9.22
N THR A 85 -3.29 -7.22 10.51
CA THR A 85 -3.09 -8.58 11.03
C THR A 85 -4.39 -9.06 11.65
N ILE A 86 -4.98 -10.09 11.05
CA ILE A 86 -6.27 -10.66 11.48
C ILE A 86 -6.02 -12.04 12.07
N ALA A 87 -6.41 -12.23 13.33
CA ALA A 87 -6.29 -13.53 13.99
C ALA A 87 -7.42 -14.48 13.55
N ASN A 88 -7.11 -15.76 13.43
CA ASN A 88 -8.11 -16.79 13.15
C ASN A 88 -9.09 -16.91 14.34
N PRO A 89 -10.42 -16.87 14.11
CA PRO A 89 -11.42 -16.92 15.19
C PRO A 89 -11.43 -18.23 15.97
N LYS A 90 -10.79 -19.30 15.46
CA LYS A 90 -10.63 -20.57 16.17
C LYS A 90 -9.56 -20.54 17.27
N LEU A 91 -8.72 -19.51 17.33
CA LEU A 91 -7.74 -19.34 18.41
C LEU A 91 -8.44 -18.92 19.70
N SER A 92 -7.95 -19.41 20.84
CA SER A 92 -8.48 -18.98 22.14
C SER A 92 -8.19 -17.49 22.37
N LYS A 93 -9.04 -16.83 23.16
CA LYS A 93 -8.90 -15.40 23.47
C LYS A 93 -7.55 -15.09 24.14
N GLU A 94 -7.05 -16.02 24.95
CA GLU A 94 -5.76 -15.93 25.64
C GLU A 94 -4.61 -15.93 24.63
N LYS A 95 -4.64 -16.83 23.64
CA LYS A 95 -3.64 -16.87 22.56
C LYS A 95 -3.67 -15.61 21.72
N ILE A 96 -4.86 -15.12 21.35
CA ILE A 96 -5.01 -13.88 20.59
C ILE A 96 -4.42 -12.70 21.38
N LYS A 97 -4.71 -12.60 22.68
CA LYS A 97 -4.16 -11.57 23.56
C LYS A 97 -2.63 -11.65 23.65
N ALA A 98 -2.08 -12.86 23.77
CA ALA A 98 -0.64 -13.08 23.82
C ALA A 98 0.06 -12.64 22.51
N ILE A 99 -0.46 -13.06 21.36
CA ILE A 99 0.05 -12.68 20.03
C ILE A 99 0.01 -11.17 19.86
N LYS A 100 -1.14 -10.55 20.16
CA LYS A 100 -1.30 -9.09 20.06
C LYS A 100 -0.27 -8.34 20.91
N THR A 101 -0.07 -8.79 22.14
CA THR A 101 0.91 -8.19 23.06
C THR A 101 2.34 -8.34 22.53
N ALA A 102 2.66 -9.49 21.94
CA ALA A 102 3.98 -9.72 21.34
C ALA A 102 4.22 -8.81 20.13
N LEU A 103 3.23 -8.66 19.23
CA LEU A 103 3.31 -7.78 18.07
C LEU A 103 3.48 -6.30 18.47
N LEU A 104 2.71 -5.82 19.46
CA LEU A 104 2.83 -4.45 19.97
C LEU A 104 4.19 -4.15 20.62
N LYS A 105 4.85 -5.17 21.18
CA LYS A 105 6.18 -5.04 21.78
C LYS A 105 7.32 -5.28 20.78
N PHE A 106 7.01 -5.79 19.59
CA PHE A 106 8.02 -6.24 18.65
C PHE A 106 8.94 -5.10 18.20
N GLU A 107 8.39 -3.90 17.98
CA GLU A 107 9.13 -2.71 17.58
C GLU A 107 10.27 -2.34 18.55
N ALA A 108 10.09 -2.58 19.84
CA ALA A 108 11.10 -2.32 20.85
C ALA A 108 12.23 -3.38 20.90
N SER A 109 12.06 -4.53 20.23
CA SER A 109 13.07 -5.58 20.19
C SER A 109 14.18 -5.27 19.18
N PRO A 110 15.43 -5.75 19.37
CA PRO A 110 16.50 -5.55 18.39
C PRO A 110 16.15 -6.05 16.99
N SER A 111 15.50 -7.23 16.90
CA SER A 111 15.04 -7.78 15.62
C SER A 111 13.93 -6.96 15.00
N GLY A 112 13.02 -6.39 15.81
CA GLY A 112 11.97 -5.50 15.32
C GLY A 112 12.53 -4.19 14.78
N GLN A 113 13.48 -3.57 15.48
CA GLN A 113 14.13 -2.34 15.01
C GLN A 113 14.79 -2.52 13.64
N LEU A 114 15.51 -3.64 13.45
CA LEU A 114 16.07 -3.99 12.14
C LEU A 114 14.98 -4.22 11.09
N PHE A 115 13.96 -5.01 11.42
CA PHE A 115 12.84 -5.29 10.52
C PHE A 115 12.13 -4.00 10.04
N PHE A 116 11.80 -3.09 10.95
CA PHE A 116 11.09 -1.86 10.63
C PHE A 116 11.95 -0.87 9.84
N LYS A 117 13.26 -0.80 10.14
CA LYS A 117 14.23 -0.04 9.34
C LYS A 117 14.30 -0.54 7.90
N ASP A 118 14.43 -1.86 7.71
CA ASP A 118 14.68 -2.45 6.39
C ASP A 118 13.40 -2.50 5.53
N THR A 119 12.24 -2.64 6.17
CA THR A 119 10.96 -2.71 5.45
C THR A 119 10.30 -1.36 5.21
N GLY A 120 10.64 -0.34 6.02
CA GLY A 120 10.00 0.97 6.02
C GLY A 120 8.66 1.02 6.77
N PHE A 121 8.25 -0.07 7.45
CA PHE A 121 7.09 -0.05 8.34
C PHE A 121 7.45 0.64 9.66
N GLN A 122 6.45 1.20 10.35
CA GLN A 122 6.66 2.01 11.56
C GLN A 122 6.31 1.32 12.87
N GLY A 123 5.77 0.10 12.84
CA GLY A 123 5.35 -0.63 14.04
C GLY A 123 3.97 -1.24 13.94
N TYR A 124 3.51 -1.82 15.05
CA TYR A 124 2.14 -2.30 15.22
C TYR A 124 1.36 -1.35 16.12
N ALA A 125 0.11 -1.08 15.74
CA ALA A 125 -0.82 -0.28 16.54
C ALA A 125 -2.18 -0.97 16.63
N GLU A 126 -2.98 -0.52 17.59
CA GLU A 126 -4.39 -0.88 17.70
C GLU A 126 -5.19 -0.30 16.53
N ILE A 127 -6.12 -1.08 15.98
CA ILE A 127 -7.04 -0.59 14.95
C ILE A 127 -8.07 0.32 15.62
N THR A 128 -8.11 1.58 15.19
CA THR A 128 -9.03 2.60 15.68
C THR A 128 -10.22 2.80 14.75
N LYS A 129 -11.23 3.53 15.21
CA LYS A 129 -12.34 3.96 14.35
C LYS A 129 -11.84 4.85 13.20
N LYS A 130 -10.86 5.73 13.46
CA LYS A 130 -10.23 6.58 12.44
C LYS A 130 -9.67 5.74 11.29
N ASP A 131 -9.01 4.63 11.61
CA ASP A 131 -8.44 3.71 10.63
C ASP A 131 -9.52 3.13 9.73
N THR A 132 -10.62 2.63 10.32
CA THR A 132 -11.75 2.08 9.55
C THR A 132 -12.49 3.16 8.74
N ASP A 133 -12.57 4.38 9.26
CA ASP A 133 -13.19 5.51 8.55
C ASP A 133 -12.34 5.95 7.35
N ALA A 134 -11.01 5.95 7.48
CA ALA A 134 -10.08 6.28 6.40
C ALA A 134 -10.16 5.30 5.22
N MET A 135 -10.63 4.07 5.43
CA MET A 135 -10.85 3.08 4.38
C MET A 135 -12.17 3.27 3.62
N LYS A 136 -13.14 4.01 4.17
CA LYS A 136 -14.45 4.23 3.53
C LYS A 136 -14.38 4.77 2.09
N PRO A 137 -13.51 5.73 1.76
CA PRO A 137 -13.46 6.32 0.43
C PRO A 137 -13.08 5.34 -0.68
N VAL A 138 -12.48 4.18 -0.37
CA VAL A 138 -12.08 3.17 -1.35
C VAL A 138 -13.04 1.98 -1.41
N LEU A 139 -14.05 1.92 -0.52
CA LEU A 139 -14.96 0.77 -0.43
C LEU A 139 -15.82 0.60 -1.67
N LYS A 140 -16.26 1.70 -2.29
CA LYS A 140 -17.13 1.67 -3.47
C LYS A 140 -16.40 1.03 -4.65
N GLU A 141 -15.20 1.51 -4.93
CA GLU A 141 -14.33 1.02 -6.00
C GLU A 141 -13.95 -0.44 -5.72
N THR A 142 -13.55 -0.76 -4.48
CA THR A 142 -13.22 -2.13 -4.07
C THR A 142 -14.38 -3.11 -4.31
N LYS A 143 -15.60 -2.74 -3.89
CA LYS A 143 -16.81 -3.55 -4.13
C LYS A 143 -17.08 -3.77 -5.61
N GLY A 144 -16.95 -2.70 -6.41
CA GLY A 144 -17.08 -2.76 -7.86
C GLY A 144 -16.11 -3.77 -8.49
N PHE A 145 -14.85 -3.76 -8.08
CA PHE A 145 -13.86 -4.73 -8.57
C PHE A 145 -14.11 -6.17 -8.10
N LEU A 146 -14.60 -6.37 -6.87
CA LEU A 146 -14.89 -7.70 -6.32
C LEU A 146 -16.24 -8.27 -6.80
N GLY A 147 -17.04 -7.50 -7.54
CA GLY A 147 -18.39 -7.92 -7.96
C GLY A 147 -19.38 -8.04 -6.79
N ILE A 148 -19.09 -7.40 -5.66
CA ILE A 148 -19.92 -7.40 -4.45
C ILE A 148 -20.84 -6.18 -4.50
N LYS A 149 -22.15 -6.38 -4.36
CA LYS A 149 -23.12 -5.26 -4.26
C LYS A 149 -23.04 -4.59 -2.88
#